data_AF-A0A7J0C162-F1
#
_entry.id   AF-A0A7J0C162-F1
#
_cell.length_a   1.000
_cell.length_b   1.000
_cell.length_c   1.000
_cell.angle_alpha   90.00
_cell.angle_beta   90.00
_cell.angle_gamma   90.00
#
_symmetry.space_group_name_H-M   'P 1'
#
loop_
_entity.id
_entity.type
_entity.pdbx_description
1 polymer ?
#
loop_
_entity_poly.entity_id
_entity_poly.type
_entity_poly.pdbx_seq_one_letter_code
_entity_poly.pdbx_strand_id
1 'polypeptide(L)'
;MLLSVIARPGNAFEAMRHLLEDNHEPRRAQLRHIRRAIAIYRSLLDGGVVEQLEKPDAEGRIVRLTVDLQQNFALNQPLSTFALASFDLLDVESPSYALDMVSVVESTLDDPRQILAAQQNKARGEAVGQMKADGIEYEERMELLQDVTYPKPLSELLWHAYEVYRTSHPWVGDHPVSPKSVVRDMYERAMTFTEFTSHYELARTEGIVLRYLAGAYKALEHTIPDDLKSEDLEDLTAWLGELVRQVDSSLLDEWEQLANPEVETAEQAQERADEVKPVTANARAFRVLVRNAMFRRVELAALDRVRELGELDGGSGWDEDAWGEAMDGYWDAHEELGTGPDARGPKLLKIDEDREHGLWRVWQAFADPAGDHDWGISAEVDLAASDEEGRAVVRVTSVGQL
;
A
#
# COMPACT_ATOMS: atom_id res chain seq x y z
N MET A 1 -21.08 1.88 12.76
CA MET A 1 -22.19 1.63 13.72
C MET A 1 -23.34 0.86 13.08
N LEU A 2 -23.98 1.36 12.01
CA LEU A 2 -25.16 0.70 11.41
C LEU A 2 -24.90 -0.75 10.97
N LEU A 3 -23.77 -0.99 10.33
CA LEU A 3 -23.39 -2.31 9.83
C LEU A 3 -23.07 -3.29 10.97
N SER A 4 -22.40 -2.82 12.01
CA SER A 4 -22.18 -3.58 13.26
C SER A 4 -23.48 -3.93 13.98
N VAL A 5 -24.55 -3.14 13.81
CA VAL A 5 -25.87 -3.44 14.38
C VAL A 5 -26.62 -4.45 13.50
N ILE A 6 -26.46 -4.38 12.17
CA ILE A 6 -27.03 -5.37 11.23
C ILE A 6 -26.38 -6.75 11.39
N ALA A 7 -25.08 -6.80 11.70
CA ALA A 7 -24.35 -8.06 11.89
C ALA A 7 -24.75 -8.83 13.17
N ARG A 8 -25.43 -8.19 14.14
CA ARG A 8 -25.80 -8.81 15.41
C ARG A 8 -27.04 -9.71 15.27
N PRO A 9 -27.18 -10.75 16.12
CA PRO A 9 -28.43 -11.49 16.26
C PRO A 9 -29.60 -10.56 16.64
N GLY A 10 -30.79 -10.87 16.12
CA GLY A 10 -32.02 -10.16 16.41
C GLY A 10 -32.38 -9.02 15.45
N ASN A 11 -33.33 -8.19 15.87
CA ASN A 11 -33.91 -7.15 15.02
C ASN A 11 -33.06 -5.87 14.99
N ALA A 12 -32.23 -5.73 13.96
CA ALA A 12 -31.36 -4.57 13.76
C ALA A 12 -32.10 -3.22 13.71
N PHE A 13 -33.35 -3.19 13.22
CA PHE A 13 -34.16 -1.96 13.20
C PHE A 13 -34.51 -1.49 14.61
N GLU A 14 -34.93 -2.41 15.48
CA GLU A 14 -35.27 -2.08 16.86
C GLU A 14 -34.06 -1.62 17.66
N ALA A 15 -32.91 -2.31 17.49
CA ALA A 15 -31.66 -1.94 18.11
C ALA A 15 -31.17 -0.55 17.65
N MET A 16 -31.23 -0.28 16.35
CA MET A 16 -30.85 1.03 15.80
C MET A 16 -31.81 2.14 16.24
N ARG A 17 -33.13 1.88 16.30
CA ARG A 17 -34.10 2.83 16.83
C ARG A 17 -33.78 3.20 18.28
N HIS A 18 -33.48 2.21 19.11
CA HIS A 18 -33.12 2.44 20.51
C HIS A 18 -31.88 3.35 20.62
N LEU A 19 -30.80 3.06 19.88
CA LEU A 19 -29.58 3.87 19.92
C LEU A 19 -29.80 5.32 19.48
N LEU A 20 -30.66 5.53 18.47
CA LEU A 20 -30.91 6.85 17.89
C LEU A 20 -31.91 7.69 18.67
N GLU A 21 -32.84 7.06 19.40
CA GLU A 21 -33.87 7.76 20.18
C GLU A 21 -33.55 7.84 21.67
N ASP A 22 -32.86 6.84 22.23
CA ASP A 22 -32.50 6.76 23.66
C ASP A 22 -31.04 7.21 23.88
N ASN A 23 -30.79 8.48 23.57
CA ASN A 23 -29.51 9.14 23.82
C ASN A 23 -29.75 10.55 24.37
N HIS A 24 -28.71 11.15 24.94
CA HIS A 24 -28.80 12.47 25.57
C HIS A 24 -28.70 13.65 24.58
N GLU A 25 -28.78 13.38 23.27
CA GLU A 25 -28.76 14.46 22.29
C GLU A 25 -30.12 15.18 22.17
N PRO A 26 -30.13 16.48 21.83
CA PRO A 26 -31.36 17.21 21.56
C PRO A 26 -32.16 16.56 20.41
N ARG A 27 -33.50 16.61 20.48
CA ARG A 27 -34.39 15.99 19.46
C ARG A 27 -34.06 16.36 18.02
N ARG A 28 -33.63 17.61 17.77
CA ARG A 28 -33.24 18.06 16.42
C ARG A 28 -32.02 17.29 15.87
N ALA A 29 -31.07 16.96 16.73
CA ALA A 29 -29.87 16.21 16.36
C ALA A 29 -30.19 14.70 16.21
N GLN A 30 -31.00 14.13 17.10
CA GLN A 30 -31.55 12.77 16.94
C GLN A 30 -32.24 12.59 15.58
N LEU A 31 -33.12 13.52 15.18
CA LEU A 31 -33.79 13.48 13.88
C LEU A 31 -32.82 13.54 12.69
N ARG A 32 -31.71 14.26 12.83
CA ARG A 32 -30.65 14.30 11.82
C ARG A 32 -29.93 12.95 11.73
N HIS A 33 -29.60 12.35 12.85
CA HIS A 33 -28.98 11.02 12.92
C HIS A 33 -29.90 9.93 12.37
N ILE A 34 -31.20 9.97 12.67
CA ILE A 34 -32.21 9.05 12.13
C ILE A 34 -32.29 9.15 10.60
N ARG A 35 -32.37 10.37 10.06
CA ARG A 35 -32.38 10.57 8.60
C ARG A 35 -31.10 10.04 7.95
N ARG A 36 -29.94 10.29 8.57
CA ARG A 36 -28.65 9.78 8.08
C ARG A 36 -28.59 8.26 8.14
N ALA A 37 -29.05 7.64 9.21
CA ALA A 37 -29.10 6.17 9.35
C ALA A 37 -30.01 5.52 8.31
N ILE A 38 -31.19 6.10 8.05
CA ILE A 38 -32.12 5.62 7.00
C ILE A 38 -31.50 5.78 5.61
N ALA A 39 -30.85 6.91 5.33
CA ALA A 39 -30.19 7.15 4.05
C ALA A 39 -29.08 6.11 3.81
N ILE A 40 -28.21 5.88 4.81
CA ILE A 40 -27.17 4.84 4.75
C ILE A 40 -27.80 3.47 4.51
N TYR A 41 -28.82 3.07 5.30
CA TYR A 41 -29.47 1.76 5.14
C TYR A 41 -30.05 1.53 3.73
N ARG A 42 -30.73 2.53 3.16
CA ARG A 42 -31.29 2.41 1.80
C ARG A 42 -30.21 2.19 0.76
N SER A 43 -29.09 2.86 0.89
CA SER A 43 -28.03 2.71 -0.09
C SER A 43 -27.22 1.44 0.09
N LEU A 44 -27.14 0.90 1.31
CA LEU A 44 -26.61 -0.45 1.50
C LEU A 44 -27.54 -1.51 0.90
N LEU A 45 -28.86 -1.31 0.93
CA LEU A 45 -29.81 -2.16 0.20
C LEU A 45 -29.65 -2.01 -1.32
N ASP A 46 -29.61 -0.77 -1.83
CA ASP A 46 -29.48 -0.50 -3.28
C ASP A 46 -28.15 -1.02 -3.84
N GLY A 47 -27.07 -0.88 -3.06
CA GLY A 47 -25.74 -1.40 -3.39
C GLY A 47 -25.57 -2.90 -3.14
N GLY A 48 -26.64 -3.63 -2.75
CA GLY A 48 -26.59 -5.07 -2.54
C GLY A 48 -25.73 -5.54 -1.36
N VAL A 49 -25.24 -4.62 -0.52
CA VAL A 49 -24.43 -4.88 0.69
C VAL A 49 -25.29 -5.46 1.83
N VAL A 50 -26.55 -5.02 1.89
CA VAL A 50 -27.55 -5.52 2.83
C VAL A 50 -28.67 -6.12 2.02
N GLU A 51 -29.20 -7.26 2.47
CA GLU A 51 -30.43 -7.82 1.93
C GLU A 51 -31.50 -7.91 3.03
N GLN A 52 -32.74 -7.64 2.63
CA GLN A 52 -33.89 -7.79 3.49
C GLN A 52 -34.47 -9.19 3.33
N LEU A 53 -34.62 -9.91 4.44
CA LEU A 53 -35.13 -11.27 4.44
C LEU A 53 -36.66 -11.27 4.50
N GLU A 54 -37.31 -12.14 3.73
CA GLU A 54 -38.77 -12.30 3.76
C GLU A 54 -39.28 -12.80 5.12
N LYS A 55 -38.45 -13.59 5.82
CA LYS A 55 -38.70 -14.11 7.16
C LYS A 55 -37.43 -13.99 8.00
N PRO A 56 -37.54 -13.80 9.32
CA PRO A 56 -36.38 -13.81 10.19
C PRO A 56 -35.58 -15.11 10.03
N ASP A 57 -34.26 -15.02 10.04
CA ASP A 57 -33.39 -16.20 10.02
C ASP A 57 -33.31 -16.89 11.40
N ALA A 58 -32.44 -17.89 11.52
CA ALA A 58 -32.25 -18.66 12.75
C ALA A 58 -31.77 -17.80 13.94
N GLU A 59 -31.15 -16.65 13.67
CA GLU A 59 -30.68 -15.69 14.68
C GLU A 59 -31.68 -14.54 14.91
N GLY A 60 -32.86 -14.58 14.26
CA GLY A 60 -33.89 -13.56 14.37
C GLY A 60 -33.62 -12.29 13.57
N ARG A 61 -32.69 -12.32 12.62
CA ARG A 61 -32.34 -11.18 11.76
C ARG A 61 -33.38 -11.03 10.66
N ILE A 62 -33.88 -9.81 10.46
CA ILE A 62 -34.81 -9.45 9.35
C ILE A 62 -34.08 -8.79 8.17
N VAL A 63 -32.83 -8.40 8.40
CA VAL A 63 -31.88 -7.87 7.42
C VAL A 63 -30.54 -8.50 7.74
N ARG A 64 -29.80 -8.92 6.71
CA ARG A 64 -28.46 -9.45 6.87
C ARG A 64 -27.51 -8.78 5.88
N LEU A 65 -26.22 -8.83 6.20
CA LEU A 65 -25.18 -8.51 5.23
C LEU A 65 -25.17 -9.64 4.19
N THR A 66 -25.07 -9.29 2.91
CA THR A 66 -24.80 -10.28 1.87
C THR A 66 -23.41 -10.86 2.10
N VAL A 67 -23.29 -12.17 1.86
CA VAL A 67 -22.23 -13.04 2.41
C VAL A 67 -20.84 -12.78 1.78
N ASP A 68 -20.72 -11.89 0.80
CA ASP A 68 -19.42 -11.53 0.21
C ASP A 68 -18.66 -10.42 0.96
N LEU A 69 -19.28 -9.80 1.98
CA LEU A 69 -18.55 -8.93 2.89
C LEU A 69 -17.99 -9.78 4.02
N GLN A 70 -16.73 -10.18 3.85
CA GLN A 70 -15.93 -10.89 4.85
C GLN A 70 -16.20 -10.40 6.26
N GLN A 71 -16.09 -11.31 7.23
CA GLN A 71 -16.27 -11.04 8.66
C GLN A 71 -15.41 -9.87 9.19
N ASN A 72 -14.36 -9.49 8.45
CA ASN A 72 -13.44 -8.41 8.82
C ASN A 72 -13.65 -7.09 8.05
N PHE A 73 -14.65 -6.98 7.16
CA PHE A 73 -14.80 -5.78 6.36
C PHE A 73 -15.14 -4.55 7.22
N ALA A 74 -14.28 -3.54 7.20
CA ALA A 74 -14.40 -2.31 7.98
C ALA A 74 -15.40 -1.33 7.33
N LEU A 75 -16.66 -1.74 7.31
CA LEU A 75 -17.83 -1.00 6.80
C LEU A 75 -18.14 0.27 7.64
N ASN A 76 -17.25 0.66 8.56
CA ASN A 76 -17.46 1.75 9.51
C ASN A 76 -17.08 3.13 8.96
N GLN A 77 -16.33 3.22 7.85
CA GLN A 77 -15.95 4.49 7.22
C GLN A 77 -16.86 4.84 6.03
N PRO A 78 -17.30 6.11 5.88
CA PRO A 78 -18.16 6.55 4.79
C PRO A 78 -17.66 6.21 3.38
N LEU A 79 -16.34 6.23 3.18
CA LEU A 79 -15.71 5.98 1.89
C LEU A 79 -15.46 4.50 1.56
N SER A 80 -15.65 3.57 2.50
CA SER A 80 -15.43 2.13 2.25
C SER A 80 -16.34 1.59 1.13
N THR A 81 -17.58 2.07 1.08
CA THR A 81 -18.53 1.71 0.01
C THR A 81 -18.17 2.33 -1.34
N PHE A 82 -17.53 3.51 -1.33
CA PHE A 82 -16.99 4.14 -2.53
C PHE A 82 -15.78 3.36 -3.07
N ALA A 83 -14.87 2.92 -2.19
CA ALA A 83 -13.74 2.09 -2.59
C ALA A 83 -14.20 0.82 -3.30
N LEU A 84 -15.16 0.10 -2.72
CA LEU A 84 -15.73 -1.11 -3.31
C LEU A 84 -16.27 -0.87 -4.73
N ALA A 85 -17.08 0.19 -4.90
CA ALA A 85 -17.61 0.55 -6.22
C ALA A 85 -16.53 1.03 -7.21
N SER A 86 -15.38 1.50 -6.70
CA SER A 86 -14.26 1.95 -7.53
C SER A 86 -13.37 0.81 -8.00
N PHE A 87 -13.33 -0.32 -7.28
CA PHE A 87 -12.58 -1.50 -7.68
C PHE A 87 -13.10 -2.08 -9.01
N ASP A 88 -14.41 -2.04 -9.23
CA ASP A 88 -15.05 -2.47 -10.49
C ASP A 88 -14.65 -1.61 -11.71
N LEU A 89 -14.02 -0.45 -11.49
CA LEU A 89 -13.54 0.44 -12.56
C LEU A 89 -12.12 0.11 -13.02
N LEU A 90 -11.41 -0.77 -12.30
CA LEU A 90 -10.02 -1.11 -12.57
C LEU A 90 -9.92 -2.26 -13.59
N ASP A 91 -8.87 -2.22 -14.40
CA ASP A 91 -8.55 -3.29 -15.35
C ASP A 91 -7.72 -4.38 -14.66
N VAL A 92 -8.30 -5.56 -14.50
CA VAL A 92 -7.68 -6.73 -13.83
C VAL A 92 -6.47 -7.24 -14.60
N GLU A 93 -6.42 -7.05 -15.92
CA GLU A 93 -5.30 -7.48 -16.75
C GLU A 93 -4.16 -6.46 -16.78
N SER A 94 -4.36 -5.28 -16.16
CA SER A 94 -3.32 -4.25 -16.10
C SER A 94 -2.17 -4.70 -15.20
N PRO A 95 -0.90 -4.53 -15.64
CA PRO A 95 0.26 -4.72 -14.78
C PRO A 95 0.26 -3.84 -13.52
N SER A 96 -0.48 -2.72 -13.54
CA SER A 96 -0.62 -1.81 -12.40
C SER A 96 -1.79 -2.15 -11.47
N TYR A 97 -2.57 -3.20 -11.73
CA TYR A 97 -3.82 -3.49 -11.02
C TYR A 97 -3.66 -3.49 -9.48
N ALA A 98 -2.63 -4.14 -8.96
CA ALA A 98 -2.35 -4.15 -7.52
C ALA A 98 -2.05 -2.75 -6.95
N LEU A 99 -1.29 -1.92 -7.68
CA LEU A 99 -0.96 -0.55 -7.27
C LEU A 99 -2.16 0.40 -7.41
N ASP A 100 -3.03 0.15 -8.37
CA ASP A 100 -4.25 0.90 -8.60
C ASP A 100 -5.27 0.61 -7.48
N MET A 101 -5.38 -0.65 -7.04
CA MET A 101 -6.13 -1.02 -5.83
C MET A 101 -5.63 -0.28 -4.59
N VAL A 102 -4.30 -0.25 -4.38
CA VAL A 102 -3.69 0.53 -3.29
C VAL A 102 -4.05 2.01 -3.42
N SER A 103 -4.01 2.57 -4.63
CA SER A 103 -4.33 3.99 -4.87
C SER A 103 -5.79 4.32 -4.55
N VAL A 104 -6.74 3.42 -4.87
CA VAL A 104 -8.14 3.55 -4.47
C VAL A 104 -8.24 3.56 -2.94
N VAL A 105 -7.61 2.61 -2.25
CA VAL A 105 -7.66 2.53 -0.78
C VAL A 105 -7.01 3.75 -0.13
N GLU A 106 -5.82 4.16 -0.55
CA GLU A 106 -5.13 5.36 -0.02
C GLU A 106 -5.99 6.63 -0.20
N SER A 107 -6.77 6.70 -1.28
CA SER A 107 -7.68 7.83 -1.54
C SER A 107 -8.81 7.98 -0.52
N THR A 108 -9.14 6.91 0.20
CA THR A 108 -10.19 6.90 1.22
C THR A 108 -9.68 7.19 2.64
N LEU A 109 -8.37 7.14 2.84
CA LEU A 109 -7.73 7.38 4.13
C LEU A 109 -7.61 8.87 4.42
N ASP A 110 -7.40 9.21 5.69
CA ASP A 110 -7.06 10.57 6.10
C ASP A 110 -5.72 11.03 5.50
N ASP A 111 -5.55 12.34 5.32
CA ASP A 111 -4.30 12.91 4.79
C ASP A 111 -3.18 12.94 5.85
N PRO A 112 -2.06 12.23 5.64
CA PRO A 112 -0.88 12.37 6.48
C PRO A 112 -0.14 13.66 6.08
N ARG A 113 -0.66 14.82 6.49
CA ARG A 113 -0.25 16.15 6.01
C ARG A 113 1.27 16.38 6.00
N GLN A 114 1.99 15.86 6.99
CA GLN A 114 3.45 16.02 7.06
C GLN A 114 4.19 15.21 5.97
N ILE A 115 3.72 14.00 5.67
CA ILE A 115 4.27 13.16 4.60
C ILE A 115 3.99 13.81 3.25
N LEU A 116 2.74 14.21 3.00
CA LEU A 116 2.35 14.85 1.74
C LEU A 116 3.08 16.18 1.50
N ALA A 117 3.30 16.96 2.56
CA ALA A 117 4.10 18.19 2.47
C ALA A 117 5.56 17.90 2.13
N ALA A 118 6.16 16.85 2.71
CA ALA A 118 7.53 16.44 2.39
C ALA A 118 7.66 15.94 0.94
N GLN A 119 6.71 15.13 0.46
CA GLN A 119 6.65 14.69 -0.94
C GLN A 119 6.52 15.88 -1.90
N GLN A 120 5.63 16.83 -1.60
CA GLN A 120 5.49 18.03 -2.42
C GLN A 120 6.76 18.88 -2.43
N ASN A 121 7.44 19.04 -1.29
CA ASN A 121 8.70 19.77 -1.21
C ASN A 121 9.80 19.11 -2.05
N LYS A 122 9.88 17.77 -2.00
CA LYS A 122 10.82 16.99 -2.82
C LYS A 122 10.55 17.17 -4.31
N ALA A 123 9.31 16.97 -4.74
CA ALA A 123 8.89 17.14 -6.14
C ALA A 123 9.15 18.58 -6.64
N ARG A 124 8.91 19.59 -5.80
CA ARG A 124 9.26 20.99 -6.12
C ARG A 124 10.77 21.19 -6.25
N GLY A 125 11.56 20.59 -5.38
CA GLY A 125 13.02 20.65 -5.45
C GLY A 125 13.56 20.05 -6.75
N GLU A 126 13.06 18.88 -7.14
CA GLU A 126 13.40 18.20 -8.40
C GLU A 126 12.97 19.03 -9.61
N ALA A 127 11.73 19.55 -9.61
CA ALA A 127 11.23 20.44 -10.66
C ALA A 127 12.08 21.71 -10.81
N VAL A 128 12.48 22.36 -9.70
CA VAL A 128 13.39 23.51 -9.75
C VAL A 128 14.73 23.13 -10.37
N GLY A 129 15.27 21.95 -10.05
CA GLY A 129 16.52 21.44 -10.61
C GLY A 129 16.42 21.25 -12.12
N GLN A 130 15.37 20.55 -12.56
CA GLN A 130 15.11 20.31 -13.99
C GLN A 130 14.89 21.60 -14.75
N MET A 131 14.02 22.50 -14.26
CA MET A 131 13.76 23.77 -14.91
C MET A 131 15.01 24.67 -15.02
N LYS A 132 15.96 24.55 -14.08
CA LYS A 132 17.26 25.24 -14.19
C LYS A 132 18.13 24.61 -15.28
N ALA A 133 18.15 23.29 -15.39
CA ALA A 133 18.86 22.58 -16.44
C ALA A 133 18.30 22.91 -17.83
N ASP A 134 16.98 23.06 -17.93
CA ASP A 134 16.26 23.44 -19.15
C ASP A 134 16.38 24.94 -19.48
N GLY A 135 17.02 25.74 -18.61
CA GLY A 135 17.25 27.17 -18.83
C GLY A 135 16.01 28.06 -18.65
N ILE A 136 14.99 27.60 -17.91
CA ILE A 136 13.74 28.34 -17.69
C ILE A 136 13.97 29.55 -16.76
N GLU A 137 13.44 30.69 -17.18
CA GLU A 137 13.56 31.95 -16.44
C GLU A 137 12.90 31.88 -15.06
N TYR A 138 13.40 32.69 -14.11
CA TYR A 138 12.95 32.62 -12.72
C TYR A 138 11.45 32.86 -12.54
N GLU A 139 10.88 33.85 -13.24
CA GLU A 139 9.45 34.17 -13.14
C GLU A 139 8.58 33.03 -13.64
N GLU A 140 8.92 32.45 -14.79
CA GLU A 140 8.23 31.29 -15.38
C GLU A 140 8.34 30.05 -14.47
N ARG A 141 9.50 29.81 -13.85
CA ARG A 141 9.64 28.75 -12.84
C ARG A 141 8.72 28.94 -11.64
N MET A 142 8.57 30.17 -11.15
CA MET A 142 7.68 30.44 -10.01
C MET A 142 6.22 30.20 -10.35
N GLU A 143 5.81 30.40 -11.60
CA GLU A 143 4.47 30.07 -12.09
C GLU A 143 4.28 28.54 -12.16
N LEU A 144 5.18 27.83 -12.84
CA LEU A 144 5.10 26.37 -12.98
C LEU A 144 5.13 25.62 -11.64
N LEU A 145 5.85 26.13 -10.64
CA LEU A 145 5.94 25.50 -9.31
C LEU A 145 4.65 25.59 -8.48
N GLN A 146 3.70 26.47 -8.85
CA GLN A 146 2.40 26.54 -8.17
C GLN A 146 1.61 25.26 -8.40
N ASP A 147 1.73 24.67 -9.58
CA ASP A 147 1.02 23.46 -9.99
C ASP A 147 1.71 22.18 -9.49
N VAL A 148 2.99 22.25 -9.11
CA VAL A 148 3.71 21.09 -8.57
C VAL A 148 3.15 20.69 -7.20
N THR A 149 2.60 19.48 -7.15
CA THR A 149 2.00 18.85 -5.98
C THR A 149 2.61 17.47 -5.72
N TYR A 150 2.19 16.80 -4.65
CA TYR A 150 2.57 15.40 -4.40
C TYR A 150 1.90 14.45 -5.41
N PRO A 151 2.39 13.22 -5.60
CA PRO A 151 1.79 12.26 -6.55
C PRO A 151 0.35 11.89 -6.19
N LYS A 152 -0.54 11.90 -7.19
CA LYS A 152 -1.98 11.61 -7.07
C LYS A 152 -2.41 10.57 -8.12
N PRO A 153 -2.01 9.30 -7.98
CA PRO A 153 -2.39 8.25 -8.91
C PRO A 153 -3.93 8.15 -9.01
N LEU A 154 -4.42 7.86 -10.21
CA LEU A 154 -5.85 7.75 -10.53
C LEU A 154 -6.70 8.99 -10.18
N SER A 155 -6.11 10.18 -10.00
CA SER A 155 -6.85 11.34 -9.49
C SER A 155 -8.07 11.69 -10.31
N GLU A 156 -7.96 11.70 -11.64
CA GLU A 156 -9.08 12.01 -12.54
C GLU A 156 -10.19 10.96 -12.44
N LEU A 157 -9.83 9.67 -12.47
CA LEU A 157 -10.76 8.55 -12.34
C LEU A 157 -11.48 8.59 -10.99
N LEU A 158 -10.75 8.77 -9.89
CA LEU A 158 -11.29 8.78 -8.54
C LEU A 158 -12.23 9.97 -8.30
N TRP A 159 -11.86 11.16 -8.78
CA TRP A 159 -12.73 12.33 -8.68
C TRP A 159 -14.00 12.17 -9.52
N HIS A 160 -13.87 11.64 -10.74
CA HIS A 160 -15.02 11.36 -11.59
C HIS A 160 -15.96 10.34 -10.94
N ALA A 161 -15.42 9.21 -10.48
CA ALA A 161 -16.17 8.17 -9.78
C ALA A 161 -16.85 8.74 -8.53
N TYR A 162 -16.16 9.57 -7.75
CA TYR A 162 -16.70 10.19 -6.54
C TYR A 162 -17.90 11.11 -6.82
N GLU A 163 -17.80 11.94 -7.86
CA GLU A 163 -18.90 12.86 -8.25
C GLU A 163 -20.13 12.11 -8.79
N VAL A 164 -19.93 11.00 -9.50
CA VAL A 164 -21.03 10.10 -9.88
C VAL A 164 -21.62 9.43 -8.63
N TYR A 165 -20.76 8.86 -7.78
CA TYR A 165 -21.17 8.09 -6.60
C TYR A 165 -21.96 8.93 -5.59
N ARG A 166 -21.53 10.16 -5.31
CA ARG A 166 -22.22 11.06 -4.36
C ARG A 166 -23.61 11.48 -4.81
N THR A 167 -23.94 11.33 -6.10
CA THR A 167 -25.28 11.65 -6.63
C THR A 167 -26.34 10.70 -6.05
N SER A 168 -26.00 9.42 -5.93
CA SER A 168 -26.83 8.40 -5.27
C SER A 168 -26.49 8.22 -3.78
N HIS A 169 -25.34 8.72 -3.32
CA HIS A 169 -24.86 8.57 -1.93
C HIS A 169 -24.53 9.92 -1.25
N PRO A 170 -25.52 10.81 -0.98
CA PRO A 170 -25.24 12.20 -0.57
C PRO A 170 -24.46 12.38 0.74
N TRP A 171 -24.48 11.41 1.67
CA TRP A 171 -23.72 11.49 2.93
C TRP A 171 -22.21 11.36 2.75
N VAL A 172 -21.76 10.83 1.60
CA VAL A 172 -20.35 10.79 1.24
C VAL A 172 -19.83 12.20 0.93
N GLY A 173 -20.72 13.14 0.57
CA GLY A 173 -20.35 14.53 0.30
C GLY A 173 -19.62 15.26 1.44
N ASP A 174 -19.76 14.81 2.68
CA ASP A 174 -19.04 15.35 3.85
C ASP A 174 -17.59 14.82 3.95
N HIS A 175 -17.23 13.83 3.12
CA HIS A 175 -15.98 13.08 3.14
C HIS A 175 -15.42 12.98 1.71
N PRO A 176 -14.79 14.03 1.18
CA PRO A 176 -14.18 13.98 -0.14
C PRO A 176 -13.06 12.95 -0.19
N VAL A 177 -12.94 12.26 -1.33
CA VAL A 177 -11.77 11.45 -1.64
C VAL A 177 -10.53 12.34 -1.71
N SER A 178 -9.39 11.79 -1.30
CA SER A 178 -8.12 12.48 -1.35
C SER A 178 -7.08 11.59 -2.03
N PRO A 179 -7.04 11.56 -3.38
CA PRO A 179 -6.02 10.81 -4.10
C PRO A 179 -4.61 11.18 -3.63
N LYS A 180 -3.82 10.18 -3.23
CA LYS A 180 -2.45 10.32 -2.72
C LYS A 180 -1.67 9.03 -2.92
N SER A 181 -0.34 9.09 -2.83
CA SER A 181 0.54 7.93 -2.94
C SER A 181 1.57 7.97 -1.83
N VAL A 182 1.45 7.10 -0.83
CA VAL A 182 2.45 6.94 0.24
C VAL A 182 2.92 5.49 0.26
N VAL A 183 2.01 4.53 0.41
CA VAL A 183 2.32 3.10 0.29
C VAL A 183 2.75 2.78 -1.14
N ARG A 184 2.01 3.29 -2.14
CA ARG A 184 2.37 3.08 -3.54
C ARG A 184 3.73 3.66 -3.87
N ASP A 185 4.02 4.90 -3.45
CA ASP A 185 5.33 5.55 -3.65
C ASP A 185 6.48 4.77 -2.99
N MET A 186 6.27 4.30 -1.75
CA MET A 186 7.24 3.47 -1.04
C MET A 186 7.51 2.14 -1.76
N TYR A 187 6.46 1.50 -2.29
CA TYR A 187 6.56 0.26 -3.05
C TYR A 187 7.22 0.48 -4.42
N GLU A 188 6.74 1.46 -5.19
CA GLU A 188 7.22 1.84 -6.54
C GLU A 188 8.65 2.36 -6.55
N ARG A 189 9.20 2.77 -5.41
CA ARG A 189 10.63 3.12 -5.25
C ARG A 189 11.44 2.05 -4.52
N ALA A 190 10.79 0.93 -4.20
CA ALA A 190 11.36 -0.20 -3.48
C ALA A 190 12.10 0.22 -2.18
N MET A 191 11.58 1.23 -1.49
CA MET A 191 12.21 1.79 -0.28
C MET A 191 11.83 0.99 0.97
N THR A 192 12.81 0.78 1.84
CA THR A 192 12.59 0.39 3.23
C THR A 192 12.00 1.56 4.04
N PHE A 193 11.50 1.27 5.25
CA PHE A 193 10.99 2.32 6.15
C PHE A 193 12.03 3.42 6.41
N THR A 194 13.26 3.03 6.74
CA THR A 194 14.37 3.95 7.03
C THR A 194 14.79 4.76 5.80
N GLU A 195 14.79 4.15 4.61
CA GLU A 195 15.08 4.87 3.37
C GLU A 195 13.98 5.87 3.04
N PHE A 196 12.71 5.49 3.20
CA PHE A 196 11.57 6.39 2.96
C PHE A 196 11.60 7.59 3.93
N THR A 197 11.86 7.35 5.22
CA THR A 197 11.95 8.42 6.22
C THR A 197 13.14 9.32 5.97
N SER A 198 14.28 8.78 5.53
CA SER A 198 15.47 9.54 5.18
C SER A 198 15.27 10.35 3.89
N HIS A 199 14.70 9.73 2.85
CA HIS A 199 14.49 10.32 1.54
C HIS A 199 13.62 11.59 1.57
N TYR A 200 12.60 11.58 2.43
CA TYR A 200 11.68 12.68 2.66
C TYR A 200 11.98 13.51 3.93
N GLU A 201 13.12 13.28 4.59
CA GLU A 201 13.56 14.01 5.79
C GLU A 201 12.54 13.97 6.96
N LEU A 202 11.87 12.83 7.14
CA LEU A 202 10.78 12.59 8.08
C LEU A 202 11.23 12.01 9.44
N ALA A 203 12.52 12.05 9.78
CA ALA A 203 13.09 11.47 11.01
C ALA A 203 12.41 11.94 12.32
N ARG A 204 11.81 13.13 12.33
CA ARG A 204 11.08 13.67 13.50
C ARG A 204 9.60 13.25 13.56
N THR A 205 9.14 12.53 12.54
CA THR A 205 7.73 12.22 12.27
C THR A 205 7.54 10.75 11.91
N GLU A 206 8.50 9.89 12.21
CA GLU A 206 8.47 8.46 11.91
C GLU A 206 7.20 7.78 12.46
N GLY A 207 6.77 8.15 13.67
CA GLY A 207 5.53 7.62 14.24
C GLY A 207 4.26 8.00 13.46
N ILE A 208 4.27 9.07 12.65
CA ILE A 208 3.17 9.42 11.74
C ILE A 208 3.23 8.57 10.48
N VAL A 209 4.44 8.31 9.96
CA VAL A 209 4.65 7.38 8.85
C VAL A 209 4.13 6.00 9.23
N LEU A 210 4.60 5.47 10.36
CA LEU A 210 4.21 4.13 10.82
C LEU A 210 2.70 4.02 11.07
N ARG A 211 2.09 5.02 11.70
CA ARG A 211 0.63 5.05 11.90
C ARG A 211 -0.14 5.04 10.59
N TYR A 212 0.34 5.77 9.60
CA TYR A 212 -0.29 5.79 8.28
C TYR A 212 -0.13 4.43 7.58
N LEU A 213 1.07 3.84 7.57
CA LEU A 213 1.32 2.52 6.98
C LEU A 213 0.49 1.41 7.66
N ALA A 214 0.42 1.42 8.99
CA ALA A 214 -0.44 0.49 9.74
C ALA A 214 -1.94 0.69 9.43
N GLY A 215 -2.38 1.94 9.25
CA GLY A 215 -3.74 2.26 8.83
C GLY A 215 -4.04 1.79 7.41
N ALA A 216 -3.09 1.96 6.49
CA ALA A 216 -3.21 1.51 5.11
C ALA A 216 -3.22 -0.02 5.00
N TYR A 217 -2.36 -0.72 5.75
CA TYR A 217 -2.38 -2.19 5.85
C TYR A 217 -3.75 -2.70 6.28
N LYS A 218 -4.31 -2.16 7.37
CA LYS A 218 -5.65 -2.53 7.85
C LYS A 218 -6.72 -2.23 6.81
N ALA A 219 -6.60 -1.11 6.09
CA ALA A 219 -7.56 -0.75 5.06
C ALA A 219 -7.49 -1.70 3.85
N LEU A 220 -6.29 -2.10 3.40
CA LEU A 220 -6.13 -3.08 2.33
C LEU A 220 -6.73 -4.43 2.72
N GLU A 221 -6.40 -4.91 3.92
CA GLU A 221 -6.86 -6.20 4.43
C GLU A 221 -8.38 -6.28 4.59
N HIS A 222 -9.02 -5.16 4.96
CA HIS A 222 -10.44 -5.14 5.30
C HIS A 222 -11.36 -4.50 4.25
N THR A 223 -10.83 -3.74 3.30
CA THR A 223 -11.67 -3.06 2.29
C THR A 223 -11.75 -3.84 1.00
N ILE A 224 -10.74 -4.67 0.69
CA ILE A 224 -10.68 -5.39 -0.58
C ILE A 224 -11.22 -6.81 -0.38
N PRO A 225 -12.30 -7.20 -1.08
CA PRO A 225 -12.78 -8.59 -1.13
C PRO A 225 -11.71 -9.56 -1.64
N ASP A 226 -11.65 -10.78 -1.08
CA ASP A 226 -10.62 -11.79 -1.46
C ASP A 226 -10.69 -12.19 -2.93
N ASP A 227 -11.88 -12.20 -3.54
CA ASP A 227 -12.07 -12.52 -4.96
C ASP A 227 -11.50 -11.44 -5.90
N LEU A 228 -11.31 -10.22 -5.40
CA LEU A 228 -10.65 -9.13 -6.14
C LEU A 228 -9.14 -9.06 -5.89
N LYS A 229 -8.61 -9.83 -4.92
CA LYS A 229 -7.18 -9.85 -4.60
C LYS A 229 -6.42 -10.67 -5.64
N SER A 230 -5.61 -10.00 -6.46
CA SER A 230 -4.61 -10.68 -7.29
C SER A 230 -3.44 -11.17 -6.44
N GLU A 231 -2.66 -12.13 -6.97
CA GLU A 231 -1.48 -12.66 -6.29
C GLU A 231 -0.48 -11.53 -5.92
N ASP A 232 -0.28 -10.55 -6.82
CA ASP A 232 0.57 -9.39 -6.60
C ASP A 232 0.05 -8.46 -5.49
N LEU A 233 -1.28 -8.31 -5.37
CA LEU A 233 -1.89 -7.49 -4.32
C LEU A 233 -1.80 -8.17 -2.95
N GLU A 234 -2.01 -9.48 -2.90
CA GLU A 234 -1.79 -10.26 -1.69
C GLU A 234 -0.31 -10.23 -1.26
N ASP A 235 0.63 -10.33 -2.20
CA ASP A 235 2.08 -10.15 -1.98
C ASP A 235 2.37 -8.78 -1.37
N LEU A 236 1.86 -7.71 -1.97
CA LEU A 236 2.04 -6.33 -1.49
C LEU A 236 1.44 -6.14 -0.09
N THR A 237 0.24 -6.68 0.15
CA THR A 237 -0.43 -6.58 1.46
C THR A 237 0.35 -7.33 2.54
N ALA A 238 0.85 -8.53 2.22
CA ALA A 238 1.71 -9.31 3.11
C ALA A 238 3.02 -8.58 3.44
N TRP A 239 3.65 -7.97 2.43
CA TRP A 239 4.84 -7.13 2.61
C TRP A 239 4.59 -5.94 3.53
N LEU A 240 3.51 -5.19 3.30
CA LEU A 240 3.19 -4.02 4.11
C LEU A 240 2.92 -4.43 5.57
N GLY A 241 2.21 -5.53 5.78
CA GLY A 241 1.98 -6.09 7.11
C GLY A 241 3.27 -6.49 7.81
N GLU A 242 4.20 -7.10 7.08
CA GLU A 242 5.51 -7.48 7.62
C GLU A 242 6.35 -6.25 7.97
N LEU A 243 6.39 -5.26 7.08
CA LEU A 243 7.09 -4.00 7.33
C LEU A 243 6.61 -3.34 8.61
N VAL A 244 5.29 -3.26 8.81
CA VAL A 244 4.73 -2.65 10.03
C VAL A 244 5.11 -3.48 11.27
N ARG A 245 5.09 -4.82 11.20
CA ARG A 245 5.51 -5.70 12.32
C ARG A 245 6.97 -5.51 12.71
N GLN A 246 7.86 -5.40 11.73
CA GLN A 246 9.30 -5.29 11.98
C GLN A 246 9.67 -3.93 12.62
N VAL A 247 8.93 -2.87 12.32
CA VAL A 247 9.20 -1.52 12.87
C VAL A 247 8.59 -1.35 14.26
N ASP A 248 7.40 -1.89 14.52
CA ASP A 248 6.75 -1.86 15.84
C ASP A 248 5.75 -3.02 16.00
N SER A 249 6.17 -4.09 16.69
CA SER A 249 5.30 -5.23 16.98
C SER A 249 4.08 -4.83 17.83
N SER A 250 4.28 -3.92 18.80
CA SER A 250 3.26 -3.54 19.78
C SER A 250 2.00 -2.92 19.16
N LEU A 251 2.13 -2.11 18.09
CA LEU A 251 1.01 -1.45 17.43
C LEU A 251 0.08 -2.40 16.66
N LEU A 252 0.63 -3.50 16.14
CA LEU A 252 -0.16 -4.52 15.46
C LEU A 252 -0.75 -5.51 16.46
N ASP A 253 0.00 -5.87 17.50
CA ASP A 253 -0.46 -6.81 18.52
C ASP A 253 -1.60 -6.25 19.37
N GLU A 254 -1.56 -4.96 19.74
CA GLU A 254 -2.68 -4.27 20.39
C GLU A 254 -3.96 -4.35 19.52
N TRP A 255 -3.80 -4.34 18.20
CA TRP A 255 -4.92 -4.44 17.28
C TRP A 255 -5.42 -5.89 17.10
N GLU A 256 -4.52 -6.87 16.96
CA GLU A 256 -4.92 -8.29 16.88
C GLU A 256 -5.68 -8.72 18.15
N GLN A 257 -5.26 -8.24 19.32
CA GLN A 257 -5.95 -8.45 20.59
C GLN A 257 -7.36 -7.80 20.62
N LEU A 258 -7.51 -6.58 20.08
CA LEU A 258 -8.81 -5.91 20.02
C LEU A 258 -9.75 -6.55 18.99
N ALA A 259 -9.21 -7.10 17.90
CA ALA A 259 -9.97 -7.80 16.87
C ALA A 259 -10.43 -9.20 17.32
N ASN A 260 -9.63 -9.88 18.15
CA ASN A 260 -9.92 -11.24 18.65
C ASN A 260 -9.80 -11.35 20.19
N PRO A 261 -10.70 -10.71 20.97
CA PRO A 261 -10.58 -10.63 22.43
C PRO A 261 -10.70 -11.98 23.17
N GLU A 262 -11.21 -13.02 22.50
CA GLU A 262 -11.49 -14.33 23.09
C GLU A 262 -10.43 -15.40 22.76
N VAL A 263 -9.42 -15.07 21.95
CA VAL A 263 -8.48 -16.07 21.39
C VAL A 263 -7.14 -16.13 22.13
N GLU A 264 -6.71 -15.07 22.82
CA GLU A 264 -5.41 -15.02 23.54
C GLU A 264 -5.50 -14.27 24.88
N THR A 265 -4.77 -14.74 25.90
CA THR A 265 -4.61 -13.98 27.15
C THR A 265 -3.64 -12.82 26.94
N ALA A 266 -3.78 -11.73 27.70
CA ALA A 266 -2.87 -10.58 27.63
C ALA A 266 -1.39 -10.96 27.86
N GLU A 267 -1.11 -12.00 28.64
CA GLU A 267 0.25 -12.55 28.81
C GLU A 267 0.76 -13.28 27.55
N GLN A 268 -0.07 -14.07 26.87
CA GLN A 268 0.31 -14.76 25.63
C GLN A 268 0.53 -13.79 24.46
N ALA A 269 -0.27 -12.73 24.40
CA ALA A 269 -0.13 -11.72 23.38
C ALA A 269 1.08 -10.80 23.63
N GLN A 270 1.47 -10.57 24.89
CA GLN A 270 2.73 -9.90 25.24
C GLN A 270 3.96 -10.77 24.92
N GLU A 271 3.93 -12.07 25.21
CA GLU A 271 5.01 -13.01 24.84
C GLU A 271 5.20 -13.10 23.33
N ARG A 272 4.12 -12.97 22.53
CA ARG A 272 4.20 -12.89 21.07
C ARG A 272 4.77 -11.56 20.58
N ALA A 273 4.43 -10.47 21.24
CA ALA A 273 4.89 -9.13 20.90
C ALA A 273 6.40 -8.93 21.13
N ASP A 274 6.94 -9.65 22.12
CA ASP A 274 8.36 -9.61 22.48
C ASP A 274 9.25 -10.45 21.53
N GLU A 275 8.66 -11.33 20.70
CA GLU A 275 9.39 -12.17 19.74
C GLU A 275 9.10 -11.72 18.30
N VAL A 276 9.79 -10.68 17.84
CA VAL A 276 9.77 -10.27 16.43
C VAL A 276 10.19 -11.47 15.59
N LYS A 277 9.24 -12.04 14.86
CA LYS A 277 9.49 -13.22 14.05
C LYS A 277 10.54 -12.88 12.98
N PRO A 278 11.42 -13.84 12.63
CA PRO A 278 12.37 -13.65 11.54
C PRO A 278 11.62 -13.29 10.25
N VAL A 279 12.11 -12.31 9.47
CA VAL A 279 11.44 -11.88 8.22
C VAL A 279 11.30 -13.03 7.22
N THR A 280 12.21 -14.01 7.26
CA THR A 280 12.15 -15.20 6.39
C THR A 280 11.04 -16.18 6.79
N ALA A 281 10.47 -16.06 7.99
CA ALA A 281 9.35 -16.89 8.43
C ALA A 281 8.08 -16.65 7.57
N ASN A 282 7.93 -15.44 7.03
CA ASN A 282 6.90 -15.12 6.04
C ASN A 282 7.53 -15.09 4.63
N ALA A 283 7.69 -16.27 4.03
CA ALA A 283 8.33 -16.43 2.72
C ALA A 283 7.68 -15.56 1.62
N ARG A 284 6.38 -15.26 1.73
CA ARG A 284 5.66 -14.40 0.77
C ARG A 284 6.10 -12.94 0.90
N ALA A 285 6.04 -12.38 2.11
CA ALA A 285 6.53 -11.02 2.37
C ALA A 285 8.03 -10.89 2.08
N PHE A 286 8.82 -11.91 2.44
CA PHE A 286 10.25 -11.93 2.17
C PHE A 286 10.58 -11.91 0.67
N ARG A 287 9.81 -12.62 -0.16
CA ARG A 287 9.93 -12.56 -1.63
C ARG A 287 9.73 -11.14 -2.17
N VAL A 288 8.81 -10.38 -1.60
CA VAL A 288 8.62 -8.96 -1.97
C VAL A 288 9.78 -8.10 -1.50
N LEU A 289 10.33 -8.34 -0.30
CA LEU A 289 11.54 -7.64 0.17
C LEU A 289 12.74 -7.88 -0.77
N VAL A 290 12.93 -9.12 -1.22
CA VAL A 290 13.97 -9.48 -2.21
C VAL A 290 13.71 -8.79 -3.55
N ARG A 291 12.48 -8.83 -4.06
CA ARG A 291 12.08 -8.14 -5.30
C ARG A 291 12.37 -6.64 -5.23
N ASN A 292 11.99 -6.00 -4.14
CA ASN A 292 12.25 -4.58 -3.90
C ASN A 292 13.76 -4.31 -3.84
N ALA A 293 14.52 -5.07 -3.05
CA ALA A 293 15.96 -4.86 -2.94
C ALA A 293 16.68 -4.98 -4.29
N MET A 294 16.30 -5.96 -5.12
CA MET A 294 16.85 -6.09 -6.48
C MET A 294 16.43 -4.94 -7.37
N PHE A 295 15.15 -4.58 -7.37
CA PHE A 295 14.64 -3.50 -8.24
C PHE A 295 15.20 -2.13 -7.85
N ARG A 296 15.45 -1.88 -6.56
CA ARG A 296 16.13 -0.65 -6.11
C ARG A 296 17.47 -0.45 -6.80
N ARG A 297 18.21 -1.53 -7.07
CA ARG A 297 19.47 -1.48 -7.83
C ARG A 297 19.22 -1.14 -9.31
N VAL A 298 18.17 -1.70 -9.91
CA VAL A 298 17.75 -1.35 -11.28
C VAL A 298 17.39 0.14 -11.38
N GLU A 299 16.65 0.69 -10.42
CA GLU A 299 16.31 2.12 -10.39
C GLU A 299 17.55 3.01 -10.29
N LEU A 300 18.48 2.67 -9.39
CA LEU A 300 19.71 3.43 -9.23
C LEU A 300 20.59 3.33 -10.48
N ALA A 301 20.65 2.16 -11.13
CA ALA A 301 21.37 1.96 -12.38
C ALA A 301 20.75 2.78 -13.53
N ALA A 302 19.41 2.78 -13.64
CA ALA A 302 18.69 3.56 -14.66
C ALA A 302 18.87 5.07 -14.49
N LEU A 303 19.08 5.53 -13.25
CA LEU A 303 19.36 6.93 -12.91
C LEU A 303 20.85 7.28 -12.95
N ASP A 304 21.71 6.35 -13.37
CA ASP A 304 23.18 6.49 -13.38
C ASP A 304 23.76 6.90 -12.02
N ARG A 305 23.20 6.36 -10.93
CA ARG A 305 23.60 6.63 -9.55
C ARG A 305 24.59 5.58 -9.03
N VAL A 306 25.68 5.37 -9.76
CA VAL A 306 26.71 4.36 -9.47
C VAL A 306 27.32 4.49 -8.08
N ARG A 307 27.40 5.72 -7.54
CA ARG A 307 27.85 5.95 -6.17
C ARG A 307 26.91 5.36 -5.12
N GLU A 308 25.59 5.57 -5.27
CA GLU A 308 24.60 5.01 -4.34
C GLU A 308 24.60 3.47 -4.43
N LEU A 309 24.81 2.91 -5.63
CA LEU A 309 24.98 1.46 -5.84
C LEU A 309 26.24 0.93 -5.12
N GLY A 310 27.37 1.61 -5.26
CA GLY A 310 28.61 1.24 -4.56
C GLY A 310 28.49 1.31 -3.03
N GLU A 311 27.74 2.28 -2.51
CA GLU A 311 27.43 2.37 -1.07
C GLU A 311 26.56 1.19 -0.59
N LEU A 312 25.64 0.70 -1.42
CA LEU A 312 24.79 -0.47 -1.11
C LEU A 312 25.54 -1.80 -1.20
N ASP A 313 26.36 -1.98 -2.23
CA ASP A 313 26.92 -3.29 -2.60
C ASP A 313 28.42 -3.43 -2.32
N GLY A 314 29.07 -2.38 -1.78
CA GLY A 314 30.49 -2.39 -1.48
C GLY A 314 30.93 -3.52 -0.53
N GLY A 315 30.04 -3.96 0.37
CA GLY A 315 30.28 -5.13 1.23
C GLY A 315 30.40 -6.46 0.47
N SER A 316 29.88 -6.54 -0.75
CA SER A 316 30.00 -7.67 -1.68
C SER A 316 31.12 -7.50 -2.72
N GLY A 317 31.89 -6.41 -2.65
CA GLY A 317 32.97 -6.10 -3.58
C GLY A 317 32.53 -5.35 -4.84
N TRP A 318 31.28 -4.91 -4.89
CA TRP A 318 30.73 -4.07 -5.96
C TRP A 318 30.72 -2.60 -5.50
N ASP A 319 31.81 -1.90 -5.78
CA ASP A 319 31.96 -0.47 -5.51
C ASP A 319 31.47 0.39 -6.69
N GLU A 320 31.63 1.72 -6.57
CA GLU A 320 31.21 2.69 -7.60
C GLU A 320 31.86 2.39 -8.96
N ASP A 321 33.15 2.06 -8.98
CA ASP A 321 33.91 1.79 -10.20
C ASP A 321 33.43 0.49 -10.87
N ALA A 322 33.22 -0.58 -10.09
CA ALA A 322 32.73 -1.86 -10.61
C ALA A 322 31.32 -1.74 -11.22
N TRP A 323 30.43 -1.00 -10.57
CA TRP A 323 29.09 -0.71 -11.11
C TRP A 323 29.14 0.13 -12.38
N GLY A 324 30.00 1.16 -12.41
CA GLY A 324 30.21 1.99 -13.60
C GLY A 324 30.66 1.16 -14.81
N GLU A 325 31.73 0.37 -14.65
CA GLU A 325 32.28 -0.45 -15.73
C GLU A 325 31.25 -1.48 -16.25
N ALA A 326 30.46 -2.09 -15.35
CA ALA A 326 29.43 -3.04 -15.76
C ALA A 326 28.28 -2.37 -16.53
N MET A 327 27.86 -1.18 -16.10
CA MET A 327 26.77 -0.45 -16.75
C MET A 327 27.20 0.21 -18.06
N ASP A 328 28.47 0.60 -18.21
CA ASP A 328 29.01 1.11 -19.49
C ASP A 328 28.73 0.14 -20.64
N GLY A 329 28.88 -1.17 -20.40
CA GLY A 329 28.57 -2.20 -21.39
C GLY A 329 27.08 -2.25 -21.79
N TYR A 330 26.17 -1.98 -20.85
CA TYR A 330 24.74 -1.89 -21.13
C TYR A 330 24.45 -0.63 -21.96
N TRP A 331 25.02 0.51 -21.58
CA TRP A 331 24.81 1.80 -22.26
C TRP A 331 25.43 1.86 -23.67
N ASP A 332 26.46 1.05 -23.93
CA ASP A 332 27.00 0.85 -25.28
C ASP A 332 25.98 0.14 -26.21
N ALA A 333 25.06 -0.66 -25.64
CA ALA A 333 24.07 -1.43 -26.38
C ALA A 333 22.67 -0.78 -26.41
N HIS A 334 22.27 -0.09 -25.33
CA HIS A 334 20.92 0.45 -25.13
C HIS A 334 20.95 1.88 -24.60
N GLU A 335 20.01 2.73 -25.05
CA GLU A 335 19.96 4.15 -24.65
C GLU A 335 19.10 4.40 -23.39
N GLU A 336 18.23 3.46 -23.02
CA GLU A 336 17.30 3.59 -21.90
C GLU A 336 17.22 2.29 -21.10
N LEU A 337 16.94 2.40 -19.80
CA LEU A 337 16.64 1.29 -18.91
C LEU A 337 15.25 1.50 -18.30
N GLY A 338 14.32 0.60 -18.61
CA GLY A 338 12.93 0.69 -18.14
C GLY A 338 12.80 0.47 -16.64
N THR A 339 12.06 1.35 -15.96
CA THR A 339 11.74 1.26 -14.53
C THR A 339 10.24 1.33 -14.23
N GLY A 340 9.40 1.26 -15.26
CA GLY A 340 7.94 1.28 -15.14
C GLY A 340 7.34 -0.02 -14.58
N PRO A 341 6.00 -0.13 -14.51
CA PRO A 341 5.30 -1.33 -14.01
C PRO A 341 5.75 -2.63 -14.68
N ASP A 342 5.97 -2.60 -16.00
CA ASP A 342 6.41 -3.78 -16.76
C ASP A 342 7.81 -4.25 -16.34
N ALA A 343 8.69 -3.33 -15.92
CA ALA A 343 10.05 -3.65 -15.45
C ALA A 343 10.05 -4.41 -14.11
N ARG A 344 8.94 -4.32 -13.37
CA ARG A 344 8.72 -5.05 -12.10
C ARG A 344 7.98 -6.36 -12.30
N GLY A 345 7.63 -6.70 -13.54
CA GLY A 345 6.84 -7.88 -13.87
C GLY A 345 7.55 -9.18 -13.47
N PRO A 346 6.79 -10.25 -13.14
CA PRO A 346 7.34 -11.52 -12.65
C PRO A 346 8.24 -12.23 -13.66
N LYS A 347 8.23 -11.82 -14.94
CA LYS A 347 9.08 -12.38 -15.99
C LYS A 347 10.54 -11.92 -15.89
N LEU A 348 10.80 -10.79 -15.23
CA LEU A 348 12.13 -10.18 -15.13
C LEU A 348 12.87 -10.56 -13.84
N LEU A 349 12.20 -11.20 -12.90
CA LEU A 349 12.80 -11.65 -11.64
C LEU A 349 12.64 -13.16 -11.48
N LYS A 350 13.76 -13.85 -11.35
CA LYS A 350 13.80 -15.27 -11.00
C LYS A 350 14.44 -15.45 -9.63
N ILE A 351 13.78 -16.21 -8.76
CA ILE A 351 14.26 -16.55 -7.42
C ILE A 351 14.33 -18.08 -7.33
N ASP A 352 15.50 -18.61 -6.99
CA ASP A 352 15.73 -20.02 -6.69
C ASP A 352 16.08 -20.20 -5.20
N GLU A 353 15.28 -21.00 -4.50
CA GLU A 353 15.38 -21.20 -3.05
C GLU A 353 16.41 -22.31 -2.73
N ASP A 354 17.64 -21.94 -2.41
CA ASP A 354 18.70 -22.87 -2.02
C ASP A 354 18.66 -23.14 -0.50
N ARG A 355 17.69 -23.98 -0.09
CA ARG A 355 17.45 -24.31 1.32
C ARG A 355 18.62 -25.05 1.98
N GLU A 356 19.45 -25.75 1.22
CA GLU A 356 20.59 -26.49 1.75
C GLU A 356 21.69 -25.54 2.24
N HIS A 357 21.89 -24.43 1.55
CA HIS A 357 22.89 -23.42 1.89
C HIS A 357 22.31 -22.22 2.66
N GLY A 358 21.00 -22.20 2.90
CA GLY A 358 20.34 -21.12 3.63
C GLY A 358 20.39 -19.77 2.88
N LEU A 359 20.32 -19.81 1.55
CA LEU A 359 20.37 -18.62 0.70
C LEU A 359 19.37 -18.71 -0.45
N TRP A 360 18.98 -17.58 -1.01
CA TRP A 360 18.22 -17.53 -2.27
C TRP A 360 19.11 -16.98 -3.38
N ARG A 361 19.10 -17.64 -4.54
CA ARG A 361 19.79 -17.16 -5.74
C ARG A 361 18.80 -16.37 -6.57
N VAL A 362 19.18 -15.15 -6.93
CA VAL A 362 18.25 -14.19 -7.54
C VAL A 362 18.85 -13.63 -8.80
N TRP A 363 18.05 -13.59 -9.85
CA TRP A 363 18.39 -13.00 -11.14
C TRP A 363 17.33 -11.96 -11.49
N GLN A 364 17.77 -10.71 -11.66
CA GLN A 364 16.94 -9.61 -12.11
C GLN A 364 17.41 -9.18 -13.49
N ALA A 365 16.63 -9.48 -14.52
CA ALA A 365 16.86 -8.99 -15.87
C ALA A 365 16.48 -7.50 -15.97
N PHE A 366 17.18 -6.78 -16.83
CA PHE A 366 16.91 -5.40 -17.19
C PHE A 366 15.80 -5.34 -18.24
N ALA A 367 14.89 -4.38 -18.07
CA ALA A 367 13.85 -4.09 -19.05
C ALA A 367 14.44 -3.18 -20.13
N ASP A 368 15.08 -3.78 -21.12
CA ASP A 368 15.66 -3.07 -22.25
C ASP A 368 14.60 -2.73 -23.32
N PRO A 369 14.81 -1.68 -24.15
CA PRO A 369 13.84 -1.28 -25.16
C PRO A 369 13.59 -2.31 -26.28
N ALA A 370 14.51 -3.24 -26.52
CA ALA A 370 14.37 -4.28 -27.53
C ALA A 370 13.57 -5.49 -27.01
N GLY A 371 13.47 -5.64 -25.69
CA GLY A 371 12.78 -6.73 -25.00
C GLY A 371 13.55 -8.05 -25.04
N ASP A 372 14.87 -7.98 -25.23
CA ASP A 372 15.75 -9.15 -25.32
C ASP A 372 16.06 -9.73 -23.93
N HIS A 373 16.08 -8.87 -22.90
CA HIS A 373 16.31 -9.19 -21.49
C HIS A 373 17.61 -9.98 -21.25
N ASP A 374 18.66 -9.67 -22.02
CA ASP A 374 19.95 -10.34 -22.00
C ASP A 374 20.96 -9.69 -21.04
N TRP A 375 20.61 -8.57 -20.40
CA TRP A 375 21.39 -7.94 -19.32
C TRP A 375 20.67 -8.04 -17.99
N GLY A 376 21.43 -8.04 -16.88
CA GLY A 376 20.84 -8.02 -15.55
C GLY A 376 21.82 -8.12 -14.39
N ILE A 377 21.26 -8.40 -13.22
CA ILE A 377 21.95 -8.54 -11.94
C ILE A 377 21.75 -9.97 -11.44
N SER A 378 22.84 -10.66 -11.12
CA SER A 378 22.83 -11.90 -10.34
C SER A 378 23.24 -11.60 -8.90
N ALA A 379 22.54 -12.19 -7.94
CA ALA A 379 22.81 -12.00 -6.52
C ALA A 379 22.46 -13.23 -5.69
N GLU A 380 23.03 -13.27 -4.49
CA GLU A 380 22.67 -14.22 -3.43
C GLU A 380 22.07 -13.45 -2.25
N VAL A 381 20.98 -13.97 -1.68
CA VAL A 381 20.32 -13.41 -0.50
C VAL A 381 20.60 -14.30 0.69
N ASP A 382 21.25 -13.76 1.72
CA ASP A 382 21.63 -14.47 2.94
C ASP A 382 20.44 -14.45 3.92
N LEU A 383 19.82 -15.62 4.18
CA LEU A 383 18.60 -15.70 4.98
C LEU A 383 18.85 -15.34 6.45
N ALA A 384 19.95 -15.82 7.03
CA ALA A 384 20.28 -15.57 8.43
C ALA A 384 20.59 -14.08 8.66
N ALA A 385 21.41 -13.49 7.78
CA ALA A 385 21.68 -12.05 7.86
C ALA A 385 20.41 -11.22 7.62
N SER A 386 19.50 -11.69 6.76
CA SER A 386 18.23 -11.01 6.52
C SER A 386 17.32 -11.01 7.75
N ASP A 387 17.30 -12.12 8.49
CA ASP A 387 16.58 -12.23 9.75
C ASP A 387 17.14 -11.31 10.83
N GLU A 388 18.46 -11.17 10.91
CA GLU A 388 19.13 -10.25 11.85
C GLU A 388 18.86 -8.77 11.53
N GLU A 389 18.82 -8.42 10.23
CA GLU A 389 18.69 -7.04 9.76
C GLU A 389 17.23 -6.61 9.52
N GLY A 390 16.27 -7.53 9.58
CA GLY A 390 14.86 -7.25 9.31
C GLY A 390 14.56 -6.83 7.86
N ARG A 391 15.46 -7.12 6.92
CA ARG A 391 15.38 -6.76 5.49
C ARG A 391 16.16 -7.76 4.64
N ALA A 392 15.89 -7.80 3.34
CA ALA A 392 16.67 -8.66 2.43
C ALA A 392 18.15 -8.20 2.36
N VAL A 393 19.05 -9.07 2.81
CA VAL A 393 20.51 -8.87 2.70
C VAL A 393 20.98 -9.49 1.39
N VAL A 394 21.11 -8.65 0.38
CA VAL A 394 21.53 -9.00 -0.98
C VAL A 394 23.04 -8.85 -1.11
N ARG A 395 23.70 -9.85 -1.71
CA ARG A 395 25.10 -9.81 -2.15
C ARG A 395 25.14 -9.96 -3.66
N VAL A 396 25.54 -8.92 -4.37
CA VAL A 396 25.66 -8.95 -5.82
C VAL A 396 26.84 -9.84 -6.21
N THR A 397 26.60 -10.76 -7.15
CA THR A 397 27.62 -11.69 -7.65
C THR A 397 28.07 -11.33 -9.06
N SER A 398 27.16 -10.84 -9.90
CA SER A 398 27.50 -10.30 -11.22
C SER A 398 26.49 -9.25 -11.70
N VAL A 399 26.97 -8.31 -12.50
CA VAL A 399 26.16 -7.37 -13.29
C VAL A 399 26.70 -7.41 -14.71
N GLY A 400 25.82 -7.52 -15.70
CA GLY A 400 26.22 -7.59 -17.11
C GLY A 400 25.30 -8.48 -17.94
N GLN A 401 25.81 -8.95 -19.08
CA GLN A 401 25.10 -9.88 -19.95
C GLN A 401 24.92 -11.26 -19.29
N LEU A 402 23.71 -11.84 -19.36
CA LEU A 402 23.22 -13.04 -18.66
C LEU A 402 23.52 -14.37 -19.39
#